data_AF-G7GX36-F1
#
_entry.id   AF-G7GX36-F1
#
_cell.length_a   1.000
_cell.length_b   1.000
_cell.length_c   1.000
_cell.angle_alpha   90.00
_cell.angle_beta   90.00
_cell.angle_gamma   90.00
#
_symmetry.space_group_name_H-M   'P 1'
#
loop_
_entity.id
_entity.type
_entity.pdbx_description
1 polymer ?
#
loop_
_entity_poly.entity_id
_entity_poly.type
_entity_poly.pdbx_seq_one_letter_code
_entity_poly.pdbx_strand_id
1 'polypeptide(L)'
;AGKAVYISAGSGMPGRYNKVAADPLDTTVKGAFLEFGSAVCTGRMTARLKQLGIPFHGSVKASGTHRWEYWRDELIHAWPILMKAVGARIDGPLPPVPDTALAEDMMGSSGS
;
A
#
# COMPACT_ATOMS: atom_id res chain seq x y z
N ALA A 1 -7.02 17.20 -19.67
CA ALA A 1 -5.99 16.29 -19.14
C ALA A 1 -6.63 15.29 -18.17
N GLY A 2 -6.23 14.02 -18.19
CA GLY A 2 -6.73 12.99 -17.26
C GLY A 2 -6.13 13.12 -15.85
N LYS A 3 -6.68 12.39 -14.88
CA LYS A 3 -6.16 12.29 -13.50
C LYS A 3 -5.21 11.10 -13.38
N ALA A 4 -4.13 11.22 -12.61
CA ALA A 4 -3.29 10.07 -12.25
C ALA A 4 -4.01 9.24 -11.19
N VAL A 5 -3.94 7.91 -11.33
CA VAL A 5 -4.57 6.95 -10.40
C VAL A 5 -3.51 5.97 -9.91
N TYR A 6 -3.34 5.89 -8.58
CA TYR A 6 -2.63 4.80 -7.91
C TYR A 6 -3.63 3.99 -7.11
N ILE A 7 -3.59 2.67 -7.19
CA ILE A 7 -4.49 1.79 -6.47
C ILE A 7 -3.75 0.53 -6.00
N SER A 8 -3.95 0.17 -4.75
CA SER A 8 -3.25 -0.95 -4.11
C SER A 8 -4.16 -1.74 -3.18
N ALA A 9 -3.85 -3.03 -3.00
CA ALA A 9 -4.47 -3.88 -1.99
C ALA A 9 -3.55 -5.07 -1.66
N GLY A 10 -3.53 -5.47 -0.39
CA GLY A 10 -3.04 -6.78 0.04
C GLY A 10 -4.09 -7.87 -0.19
N SER A 11 -3.70 -9.14 -0.02
CA SER A 11 -4.61 -10.29 -0.19
C SER A 11 -5.38 -10.67 1.07
N GLY A 12 -5.04 -10.08 2.23
CA GLY A 12 -5.44 -10.55 3.55
C GLY A 12 -4.55 -11.66 4.11
N MET A 13 -3.61 -12.19 3.32
CA MET A 13 -2.69 -13.22 3.81
C MET A 13 -1.59 -12.60 4.67
N PRO A 14 -1.27 -13.18 5.84
CA PRO A 14 -0.14 -12.73 6.65
C PRO A 14 1.14 -12.65 5.83
N GLY A 15 1.88 -11.55 5.97
CA GLY A 15 3.19 -11.38 5.34
C GLY A 15 4.24 -10.91 6.33
N ARG A 16 5.27 -10.22 5.84
CA ARG A 16 6.45 -9.82 6.64
C ARG A 16 6.18 -9.03 7.92
N TYR A 17 5.05 -8.32 8.00
CA TYR A 17 4.69 -7.51 9.18
C TYR A 17 3.72 -8.21 10.13
N ASN A 18 3.36 -9.46 9.85
CA ASN A 18 2.51 -10.28 10.71
C ASN A 18 3.37 -11.21 11.56
N LYS A 19 3.18 -11.18 12.87
CA LYS A 19 3.80 -12.10 13.81
C LYS A 19 2.76 -13.15 14.18
N VAL A 20 2.50 -14.11 13.30
CA VAL A 20 1.38 -15.07 13.39
C VAL A 20 1.31 -15.82 14.74
N ALA A 21 2.44 -16.06 15.40
CA ALA A 21 2.49 -16.72 16.71
C ALA A 21 2.30 -15.78 17.92
N ALA A 22 2.49 -14.47 17.74
CA ALA A 22 2.45 -13.47 18.82
C ALA A 22 1.28 -12.48 18.70
N ASP A 23 0.73 -12.34 17.49
CA ASP A 23 -0.39 -11.45 17.22
C ASP A 23 -1.69 -12.03 17.80
N PRO A 24 -2.56 -11.21 18.40
CA PRO A 24 -3.89 -11.65 18.80
C PRO A 24 -4.65 -12.24 17.61
N LEU A 25 -5.13 -13.47 17.74
CA LEU A 25 -5.82 -14.20 16.66
C LEU A 25 -7.03 -13.42 16.15
N ASP A 26 -7.83 -12.84 17.05
CA ASP A 26 -9.02 -12.06 16.69
C ASP A 26 -8.67 -10.85 15.80
N THR A 27 -7.66 -10.07 16.18
CA THR A 27 -7.18 -8.92 15.40
C THR A 27 -6.62 -9.35 14.05
N THR A 28 -5.87 -10.46 14.01
CA THR A 28 -5.27 -10.99 12.79
C THR A 28 -6.34 -11.46 11.80
N VAL A 29 -7.34 -12.21 12.28
CA VAL A 29 -8.43 -12.73 11.44
C VAL A 29 -9.32 -11.61 10.92
N LYS A 30 -9.68 -10.64 11.78
CA LYS A 30 -10.46 -9.46 11.37
C LYS A 30 -9.72 -8.63 10.32
N GLY A 31 -8.42 -8.37 10.54
CA GLY A 31 -7.58 -7.65 9.61
C GLY A 31 -7.41 -8.37 8.26
N ALA A 32 -7.24 -9.70 8.29
CA ALA A 32 -7.17 -10.51 7.07
C ALA A 32 -8.49 -10.46 6.27
N PHE A 33 -9.63 -10.56 6.95
CA PHE A 33 -10.95 -10.54 6.30
C PHE A 33 -11.27 -9.19 5.66
N LEU A 34 -11.01 -8.09 6.37
CA LEU A 34 -11.18 -6.73 5.84
C LEU A 34 -10.33 -6.51 4.59
N GLU A 35 -9.06 -6.94 4.64
CA GLU A 35 -8.14 -6.77 3.53
C GLU A 35 -8.53 -7.63 2.32
N PHE A 36 -9.02 -8.86 2.54
CA PHE A 36 -9.57 -9.68 1.46
C PHE A 36 -10.75 -8.99 0.75
N GLY A 37 -11.67 -8.38 1.51
CA GLY A 37 -12.75 -7.58 0.95
C GLY A 37 -12.23 -6.39 0.11
N SER A 38 -11.21 -5.70 0.61
CA SER A 38 -10.51 -4.62 -0.11
C SER A 38 -9.88 -5.12 -1.42
N ALA A 39 -9.25 -6.29 -1.41
CA ALA A 39 -8.65 -6.92 -2.58
C ALA A 39 -9.68 -7.20 -3.69
N VAL A 40 -10.85 -7.73 -3.31
CA VAL A 40 -11.95 -8.00 -4.25
C VAL A 40 -12.45 -6.69 -4.88
N CYS A 41 -12.69 -5.66 -4.07
CA CYS A 41 -13.13 -4.35 -4.56
C CYS A 41 -12.08 -3.72 -5.50
N THR A 42 -10.81 -3.81 -5.14
CA THR A 42 -9.68 -3.33 -5.95
C THR A 42 -9.57 -4.08 -7.28
N GLY A 43 -9.74 -5.40 -7.27
CA GLY A 43 -9.80 -6.22 -8.49
C GLY A 43 -10.90 -5.79 -9.44
N ARG A 44 -12.11 -5.51 -8.91
CA ARG A 44 -13.25 -5.02 -9.70
C ARG A 44 -12.98 -3.63 -10.28
N MET A 45 -12.41 -2.72 -9.49
CA MET A 45 -12.08 -1.37 -9.92
C MET A 45 -11.02 -1.37 -11.02
N THR A 46 -9.92 -2.11 -10.83
CA THR A 46 -8.85 -2.21 -11.83
C THR A 46 -9.32 -2.87 -13.12
N ALA A 47 -10.18 -3.89 -13.05
CA ALA A 47 -10.82 -4.47 -14.23
C ALA A 47 -11.65 -3.43 -15.00
N ARG A 48 -12.43 -2.60 -14.28
CA ARG A 48 -13.25 -1.55 -14.91
C ARG A 48 -12.40 -0.46 -15.55
N LEU A 49 -11.32 -0.03 -14.88
CA LEU A 49 -10.36 0.95 -15.43
C LEU A 49 -9.74 0.43 -16.74
N LYS A 50 -9.32 -0.84 -16.79
CA LYS A 50 -8.81 -1.49 -18.01
C LYS A 50 -9.84 -1.49 -19.13
N GLN A 51 -11.08 -1.88 -18.85
CA GLN A 51 -12.17 -1.89 -19.85
C GLN A 51 -12.45 -0.51 -20.45
N LEU A 52 -12.31 0.55 -19.64
CA LEU A 52 -12.53 1.93 -20.06
C LEU A 52 -11.30 2.59 -20.71
N GLY A 53 -10.17 1.88 -20.81
CA GLY A 53 -8.92 2.44 -21.33
C GLY A 53 -8.32 3.54 -20.44
N ILE A 54 -8.66 3.56 -19.15
CA ILE A 54 -8.13 4.55 -18.20
C ILE A 54 -6.82 4.02 -17.61
N PRO A 55 -5.68 4.71 -17.83
CA PRO A 55 -4.40 4.29 -17.28
C PRO A 55 -4.37 4.45 -15.76
N PHE A 56 -3.77 3.49 -15.07
CA PHE A 56 -3.56 3.52 -13.61
C PHE A 56 -2.26 2.78 -13.24
N HIS A 57 -1.75 3.09 -12.05
CA HIS A 57 -0.65 2.36 -11.40
C HIS A 57 -1.26 1.41 -10.37
N GLY A 58 -1.12 0.10 -10.59
CA GLY A 58 -1.68 -0.93 -9.73
C GLY A 58 -0.61 -1.66 -8.91
N SER A 59 -0.86 -1.84 -7.61
CA SER A 59 -0.02 -2.62 -6.71
C SER A 59 -0.88 -3.63 -5.93
N VAL A 60 -1.10 -4.80 -6.51
CA VAL A 60 -1.83 -5.90 -5.86
C VAL A 60 -0.82 -6.93 -5.37
N LYS A 61 -0.78 -7.17 -4.07
CA LYS A 61 0.22 -8.03 -3.44
C LYS A 61 -0.37 -9.38 -3.06
N ALA A 62 0.41 -10.44 -3.21
CA ALA A 62 0.02 -11.79 -2.82
C ALA A 62 -0.07 -11.99 -1.29
N SER A 63 0.51 -11.08 -0.51
CA SER A 63 0.41 -11.00 0.95
C SER A 63 0.24 -9.54 1.40
N GLY A 64 -0.28 -9.34 2.59
CA GLY A 64 -0.64 -8.03 3.14
C GLY A 64 -1.91 -8.14 3.94
N THR A 65 -1.90 -7.61 5.16
CA THR A 65 -3.06 -7.54 6.05
C THR A 65 -3.41 -6.08 6.31
N HIS A 66 -4.52 -5.83 7.01
CA HIS A 66 -4.96 -4.50 7.40
C HIS A 66 -4.08 -3.89 8.52
N ARG A 67 -2.77 -3.79 8.28
CA ARG A 67 -1.74 -3.28 9.17
C ARG A 67 -1.08 -2.04 8.56
N TRP A 68 -0.69 -1.10 9.41
CA TRP A 68 -0.23 0.23 8.99
C TRP A 68 1.05 0.19 8.15
N GLU A 69 1.92 -0.75 8.43
CA GLU A 69 3.20 -0.93 7.75
C GLU A 69 3.02 -1.25 6.26
N TYR A 70 1.95 -1.96 5.88
CA TYR A 70 1.62 -2.19 4.47
C TYR A 70 1.14 -0.90 3.78
N TRP A 71 0.33 -0.09 4.46
CA TRP A 71 -0.11 1.21 3.94
C TRP A 71 1.06 2.18 3.76
N ARG A 72 2.01 2.19 4.71
CA ARG A 72 3.24 2.98 4.64
C ARG A 72 4.07 2.65 3.40
N ASP A 73 4.29 1.37 3.13
CA ASP A 73 5.06 0.93 1.96
C ASP A 73 4.39 1.37 0.65
N GLU A 74 3.07 1.20 0.56
CA GLU A 74 2.31 1.61 -0.62
C GLU A 74 2.26 3.14 -0.78
N LEU A 75 2.26 3.90 0.31
CA LEU A 75 2.38 5.36 0.25
C LEU A 75 3.72 5.79 -0.33
N ILE A 76 4.82 5.15 0.09
CA ILE A 76 6.16 5.42 -0.45
C ILE A 76 6.20 5.13 -1.96
N HIS A 77 5.61 4.02 -2.41
CA HIS A 77 5.53 3.70 -3.85
C HIS A 77 4.65 4.69 -4.63
N ALA A 78 3.54 5.14 -4.04
CA ALA A 78 2.61 6.08 -4.66
C ALA A 78 3.21 7.50 -4.75
N TRP A 79 4.06 7.88 -3.79
CA TRP A 79 4.56 9.24 -3.63
C TRP A 79 5.14 9.88 -4.91
N PRO A 80 6.13 9.29 -5.60
CA PRO A 80 6.70 9.90 -6.81
C PRO A 80 5.67 10.08 -7.95
N ILE A 81 4.70 9.18 -8.05
CA ILE A 81 3.62 9.25 -9.05
C ILE A 81 2.71 10.44 -8.75
N LEU A 82 2.28 10.56 -7.49
CA LEU A 82 1.40 11.63 -7.03
C LEU A 82 2.08 13.00 -7.16
N MET A 83 3.34 13.12 -6.73
CA MET A 83 4.11 14.37 -6.79
C MET A 83 4.27 14.87 -8.23
N LYS A 84 4.58 13.97 -9.17
CA LYS A 84 4.62 14.29 -10.59
C LYS A 84 3.26 14.74 -11.12
N ALA A 85 2.18 14.07 -10.71
CA ALA A 85 0.82 14.37 -11.18
C ALA A 85 0.31 15.74 -10.72
N VAL A 86 0.69 16.19 -9.52
CA VAL A 86 0.30 17.50 -9.00
C VAL A 86 1.28 18.62 -9.38
N GLY A 87 2.33 18.30 -10.14
CA GLY A 87 3.35 19.28 -10.53
C GLY A 87 4.16 19.81 -9.35
N ALA A 88 4.25 19.05 -8.25
CA ALA A 88 5.10 19.41 -7.14
C ALA A 88 6.56 19.36 -7.61
N ARG A 89 7.27 20.47 -7.49
CA ARG A 89 8.71 20.50 -7.74
C ARG A 89 9.37 19.70 -6.63
N ILE A 90 9.92 18.54 -6.98
CA ILE A 90 10.96 17.91 -6.18
C ILE A 90 12.25 18.54 -6.68
N ASP A 91 12.68 19.61 -6.01
CA ASP A 91 13.96 20.25 -6.31
C ASP A 91 15.08 19.34 -5.77
N GLY A 92 15.57 18.43 -6.62
CA GLY A 92 16.63 17.47 -6.29
C GLY A 92 16.39 16.05 -6.85
N PRO A 93 17.36 15.13 -6.75
CA PRO A 93 17.14 13.72 -7.08
C PRO A 93 16.04 13.16 -6.19
N LEU A 94 15.14 12.33 -6.77
CA LEU A 94 14.19 11.56 -5.97
C LEU A 94 14.99 10.80 -4.90
N PRO A 95 14.64 10.93 -3.61
CA PRO A 95 15.27 10.09 -2.60
C PRO A 95 15.06 8.63 -3.01
N PRO A 96 16.07 7.75 -2.83
CA PRO A 96 15.85 6.33 -3.04
C PRO A 96 14.64 5.91 -2.20
N VAL A 97 13.83 5.00 -2.74
CA VAL A 97 12.75 4.37 -1.98
C VAL A 97 13.37 3.93 -0.66
N PRO A 98 12.94 4.48 0.50
CA PRO A 98 13.46 4.06 1.78
C PRO A 98 13.38 2.54 1.86
N ASP A 99 14.48 1.91 2.24
CA ASP A 99 14.34 0.55 2.75
C ASP A 99 13.40 0.60 3.95
N THR A 100 12.82 -0.55 4.29
CA THR A 100 11.81 -0.62 5.35
C THR A 100 12.32 -0.12 6.70
N ALA A 101 13.64 -0.04 6.91
CA ALA A 101 14.27 0.40 8.14
C ALA A 101 14.17 1.93 8.35
N LEU A 102 14.44 2.73 7.32
CA LEU A 102 14.30 4.20 7.43
C LEU A 102 12.85 4.64 7.69
N ALA A 103 11.88 3.86 7.21
CA ALA A 103 10.46 4.11 7.44
C ALA A 103 10.01 3.78 8.88
N GLU A 104 10.81 3.00 9.64
CA GLU A 104 10.63 2.74 11.07
C GLU A 104 11.25 3.87 11.91
N ASP A 105 12.43 4.37 11.52
CA ASP A 105 13.12 5.47 12.20
C ASP A 105 12.37 6.80 12.12
N MET A 106 11.72 7.11 10.99
CA MET A 106 10.96 8.36 10.80
C MET A 106 9.69 8.46 11.65
N MET A 107 9.16 7.36 12.17
CA MET A 107 7.90 7.36 12.94
C MET A 107 8.10 7.21 14.45
N GLY A 108 9.35 7.11 14.91
CA GLY A 108 9.65 6.81 16.30
C GLY A 108 9.31 5.35 16.61
N SER A 109 10.25 4.66 17.23
CA SER A 109 10.03 3.36 17.86
C SER A 109 8.70 3.40 18.63
N SER A 110 7.68 2.70 18.12
CA SER A 110 6.50 2.34 18.91
C SER A 110 6.92 1.25 19.89
N GLY A 111 7.82 1.61 20.80
CA GLY A 111 8.19 0.84 21.96
C GLY A 111 7.17 1.08 23.06
N SER A 112 6.29 0.12 23.27
CA SER A 112 5.72 -0.34 24.55
C SER A 112 4.88 -1.58 24.28
#